data_AF-A0A7J4II81-F1
#
_entry.id   AF-A0A7J4II81-F1
#
_cell.length_a   1.000
_cell.length_b   1.000
_cell.length_c   1.000
_cell.angle_alpha   90.00
_cell.angle_beta   90.00
_cell.angle_gamma   90.00
#
_symmetry.space_group_name_H-M   'P 1'
#
loop_
_entity.id
_entity.type
_entity.pdbx_description
1 polymer ?
#
loop_
_entity_poly.entity_id
_entity_poly.type
_entity_poly.pdbx_seq_one_letter_code
_entity_poly.pdbx_strand_id
1 'polypeptide(L)' 'MSTPDTHQDTAELRRQINALKAERDATILAHNYLVPEVQDIADLVGDSLELARAAATLDSEVIVLCGVDFMVETAAILSP' A
#
# COMPACT_ATOMS: atom_id res chain seq x y z
N MET A 1 -3.21 2.94 32.86
CA MET A 1 -4.45 2.82 32.09
C MET A 1 -4.04 2.45 30.68
N SER A 2 -3.77 1.17 30.46
CA SER A 2 -3.31 0.64 29.17
C SER A 2 -4.52 0.55 28.26
N THR A 3 -4.46 1.19 27.09
CA THR A 3 -5.47 1.02 26.04
C THR A 3 -5.65 -0.46 25.73
N PRO A 4 -6.88 -0.94 25.51
CA PRO A 4 -7.12 -2.34 25.19
C PRO A 4 -6.39 -2.64 23.89
N ASP A 5 -5.52 -3.66 23.92
CA ASP A 5 -4.89 -4.22 22.73
C ASP A 5 -5.97 -4.50 21.68
N THR A 6 -5.93 -3.72 20.60
CA THR A 6 -6.75 -3.91 19.42
C THR A 6 -6.26 -5.18 18.73
N HIS A 7 -6.69 -6.34 19.22
CA HIS A 7 -6.60 -7.59 18.47
C HIS A 7 -7.67 -7.55 17.37
N GLN A 8 -7.47 -6.66 16.39
CA GLN A 8 -8.19 -6.77 15.13
C GLN A 8 -7.73 -8.05 14.45
N ASP A 9 -8.68 -8.93 14.15
CA ASP A 9 -8.42 -10.15 13.39
C ASP A 9 -7.79 -9.77 12.04
N THR A 10 -6.58 -10.23 11.76
CA THR A 10 -5.85 -9.93 10.51
C THR A 10 -6.68 -10.31 9.28
N ALA A 11 -7.51 -11.36 9.37
CA ALA A 11 -8.41 -11.76 8.30
C ALA A 11 -9.54 -10.74 8.05
N GLU A 12 -10.06 -10.13 9.13
CA GLU A 12 -11.06 -9.06 9.06
C GLU A 12 -10.46 -7.81 8.40
N LEU A 13 -9.27 -7.39 8.85
CA LEU A 13 -8.55 -6.25 8.27
C LEU A 13 -8.27 -6.47 6.78
N ARG A 14 -7.77 -7.64 6.41
CA ARG A 14 -7.51 -7.99 5.01
C ARG A 14 -8.77 -7.91 4.16
N ARG A 15 -9.92 -8.33 4.68
CA ARG A 15 -11.20 -8.24 3.97
C ARG A 15 -11.62 -6.79 3.77
N GLN A 16 -11.51 -5.96 4.80
CA GLN A 16 -11.86 -4.53 4.73
C GLN A 16 -10.95 -3.78 3.75
N ILE A 17 -9.64 -4.04 3.78
CA ILE A 17 -8.68 -3.43 2.85
C ILE A 17 -9.03 -3.79 1.41
N ASN A 18 -9.32 -5.06 1.11
CA ASN A 18 -9.70 -5.47 -0.24
C ASN A 18 -11.02 -4.85 -0.70
N ALA A 19 -12.01 -4.72 0.20
CA ALA A 19 -13.28 -4.06 -0.13
C ALA A 19 -13.07 -2.58 -0.48
N LEU A 20 -12.29 -1.85 0.31
CA LEU A 20 -11.95 -0.46 0.05
C LEU A 20 -11.10 -0.30 -1.22
N LYS A 21 -10.17 -1.22 -1.45
CA LYS A 21 -9.35 -1.24 -2.66
C LYS A 21 -10.21 -1.29 -3.92
N ALA A 22 -11.21 -2.16 -3.94
CA ALA A 22 -12.15 -2.27 -5.05
C ALA A 22 -13.10 -1.05 -5.15
N GLU A 23 -13.57 -0.52 -4.02
CA GLU A 23 -14.46 0.66 -3.99
C GLU A 23 -13.77 1.92 -4.57
N ARG A 24 -12.46 2.06 -4.33
CA ARG A 24 -11.69 3.26 -4.67
C ARG A 24 -10.81 3.11 -5.90
N ASP A 25 -10.96 2.01 -6.65
CA ASP A 25 -10.05 1.64 -7.74
C ASP A 25 -8.58 1.86 -7.38
N ALA A 26 -8.19 1.34 -6.21
CA ALA A 26 -6.89 1.59 -5.63
C ALA A 26 -5.88 0.49 -5.97
N THR A 27 -4.62 0.87 -6.17
CA THR A 27 -3.48 -0.05 -6.24
C THR A 27 -2.59 0.13 -5.02
N ILE A 28 -2.23 -0.97 -4.35
CA ILE A 28 -1.33 -0.97 -3.19
C ILE A 28 0.07 -1.39 -3.63
N LEU A 29 1.04 -0.52 -3.35
CA LEU A 29 2.46 -0.72 -3.63
C LEU A 29 3.22 -0.87 -2.31
N ALA A 30 4.05 -1.89 -2.14
CA ALA A 30 4.78 -2.14 -0.90
C ALA A 30 6.29 -2.27 -1.10
N HIS A 31 7.06 -1.64 -0.22
CA HIS A 31 8.52 -1.81 -0.21
C HIS A 31 8.93 -3.17 0.35
N ASN A 32 9.99 -3.76 -0.21
CA ASN A 32 10.59 -5.05 0.20
C ASN A 32 10.91 -5.21 1.70
N TYR A 33 10.95 -4.12 2.46
CA TYR A 33 11.31 -4.12 3.90
C TYR A 33 10.10 -4.15 4.83
N LEU A 34 8.89 -4.12 4.30
CA LEU A 34 7.68 -4.17 5.11
C LEU A 34 7.43 -5.57 5.66
N VAL A 35 6.63 -5.64 6.73
CA VAL A 35 6.23 -6.92 7.32
C VAL A 35 5.45 -7.78 6.31
N PRO A 36 5.54 -9.12 6.38
CA PRO A 36 4.91 -10.03 5.42
C PRO A 36 3.41 -9.78 5.23
N GLU A 37 2.70 -9.46 6.31
CA GLU A 37 1.26 -9.19 6.29
C GLU A 37 0.87 -8.02 5.36
N VAL A 38 1.77 -7.03 5.20
CA VAL A 38 1.57 -5.91 4.28
C VAL A 38 1.96 -6.28 2.84
N GLN A 39 2.98 -7.13 2.68
CA GLN A 39 3.36 -7.64 1.36
C GLN A 39 2.25 -8.55 0.78
N ASP A 40 1.59 -9.35 1.62
CA ASP A 40 0.53 -10.28 1.23
C ASP A 40 -0.77 -9.59 0.70
N ILE A 41 -0.92 -8.29 0.96
CA ILE A 41 -2.08 -7.50 0.52
C ILE A 41 -1.73 -6.52 -0.62
N ALA A 42 -0.44 -6.30 -0.86
CA ALA A 42 0.03 -5.42 -1.93
C ALA A 42 -0.19 -6.05 -3.31
N ASP A 43 -0.49 -5.20 -4.30
CA ASP A 43 -0.60 -5.60 -5.70
C ASP A 43 0.78 -5.73 -6.35
N LEU A 44 1.75 -4.93 -5.87
CA LEU A 44 3.15 -5.02 -6.28
C LEU A 44 4.06 -4.76 -5.10
N VAL A 45 5.09 -5.61 -4.98
CA VAL A 45 6.16 -5.50 -3.99
C VAL A 45 7.48 -5.30 -4.72
N GLY A 46 8.27 -4.31 -4.32
CA GLY A 46 9.52 -4.00 -5.00
C GLY A 46 10.43 -3.03 -4.24
N ASP A 47 11.56 -2.70 -4.87
CA ASP A 47 12.45 -1.65 -4.41
C ASP A 47 11.98 -0.25 -4.84
N SER A 48 12.66 0.80 -4.36
CA SER A 48 12.33 2.19 -4.68
C SER A 48 12.14 2.49 -6.18
N LEU A 49 13.02 1.95 -7.04
CA LEU A 49 13.02 2.26 -8.46
C LEU A 49 11.89 1.51 -9.17
N GLU A 50 11.67 0.26 -8.79
CA GLU A 50 10.55 -0.55 -9.29
C GLU A 50 9.21 0.11 -8.95
N LEU A 51 9.03 0.52 -7.68
CA LEU A 51 7.80 1.16 -7.22
C LEU A 51 7.58 2.53 -7.90
N ALA A 52 8.61 3.34 -8.05
CA ALA A 52 8.49 4.65 -8.73
C ALA A 52 8.11 4.50 -10.20
N ARG A 53 8.69 3.51 -10.91
CA ARG A 53 8.33 3.21 -12.30
C ARG A 53 6.92 2.66 -12.42
N ALA A 54 6.51 1.79 -11.49
CA ALA A 54 5.16 1.24 -11.46
C ALA A 54 4.14 2.37 -11.26
N ALA A 55 4.34 3.24 -10.25
CA ALA A 55 3.47 4.37 -9.96
C ALA A 55 3.22 5.26 -11.18
N ALA A 56 4.25 5.55 -11.98
CA ALA A 56 4.15 6.35 -13.21
C ALA A 56 3.35 5.68 -14.36
N THR A 57 2.99 4.41 -14.24
CA THR A 57 2.31 3.63 -15.29
C THR A 57 0.97 3.04 -14.87
N LEU A 58 0.57 3.22 -13.61
CA LEU A 58 -0.68 2.70 -13.10
C LEU A 58 -1.82 3.65 -13.47
N ASP A 59 -2.93 3.07 -13.95
CA ASP A 59 -4.14 3.80 -14.32
C ASP A 59 -5.16 3.91 -13.17
N SER A 60 -4.84 3.36 -12.00
CA SER A 60 -5.70 3.37 -10.81
C SER A 60 -5.97 4.78 -10.31
N GLU A 61 -7.22 5.05 -9.91
CA GLU A 61 -7.62 6.35 -9.33
C GLU A 61 -6.84 6.67 -8.04
N VAL A 62 -6.50 5.66 -7.25
CA VAL A 62 -5.78 5.82 -5.99
C VAL A 62 -4.55 4.93 -5.93
N ILE A 63 -3.39 5.51 -5.60
CA ILE A 63 -2.17 4.75 -5.32
C ILE A 63 -1.87 4.82 -3.82
N VAL A 64 -1.85 3.66 -3.16
CA VAL A 64 -1.45 3.53 -1.76
C VAL A 64 -0.01 3.01 -1.72
N LEU A 65 0.95 3.91 -1.50
CA LEU A 65 2.36 3.55 -1.36
C LEU A 65 2.70 3.27 0.11
N CYS A 66 2.90 1.99 0.44
CA CYS A 66 3.43 1.55 1.72
C CYS A 66 4.97 1.61 1.65
N GLY A 67 5.54 2.66 2.24
CA GLY A 67 6.97 2.92 2.24
C GLY A 67 7.32 4.06 3.19
N VAL A 68 8.47 4.68 2.95
CA VAL A 68 8.95 5.86 3.70
C VAL A 68 8.72 7.14 2.89
N ASP A 69 8.55 8.26 3.58
CA ASP A 69 8.00 9.52 3.05
C ASP A 69 8.66 10.01 1.75
N PHE A 70 9.98 9.92 1.62
CA PHE A 70 10.69 10.39 0.41
C PHE A 70 10.31 9.61 -0.86
N MET A 71 9.96 8.32 -0.74
CA MET A 71 9.50 7.52 -1.87
C MET A 71 8.08 7.92 -2.28
N VAL A 72 7.24 8.27 -1.30
CA VAL A 72 5.85 8.70 -1.52
C VAL A 72 5.82 10.01 -2.27
N GLU A 73 6.66 10.98 -1.88
CA GLU A 73 6.78 12.27 -2.58
C GLU A 73 7.25 12.09 -4.03
N THR A 74 8.20 11.17 -4.27
CA THR A 74 8.70 10.88 -5.63
C THR A 74 7.60 10.27 -6.51
N ALA A 75 6.83 9.32 -5.97
CA ALA A 75 5.71 8.71 -6.71
C ALA A 75 4.60 9.73 -7.03
N ALA A 76 4.29 10.64 -6.09
CA ALA A 76 3.33 11.72 -6.29
C ALA A 76 3.77 12.73 -7.36
N ILE A 77 5.07 13.01 -7.49
CA ILE A 77 5.59 13.86 -8.58
C ILE A 77 5.41 13.18 -9.95
N LEU A 78 5.53 11.86 -10.00
CA LEU A 78 5.46 11.08 -11.24
C LEU A 78 4.03 10.72 -11.68
N SER A 79 3.05 10.88 -10.79
CA SER A 79 1.64 10.49 -10.99
C SER A 79 0.73 11.72 -10.73
N PRO A 80 0.55 12.62 -11.72
CA PRO A 80 -0.17 13.88 -11.54
C PRO A 80 -1.70 13.74 -11.43
#